data_AF-A0A2G9RWK3-F1
#
_entry.id   AF-A0A2G9RWK3-F1
#
_cell.length_a   1.000
_cell.length_b   1.000
_cell.length_c   1.000
_cell.angle_alpha   90.00
_cell.angle_beta   90.00
_cell.angle_gamma   90.00
#
_symmetry.space_group_name_H-M   'P 1'
#
loop_
_entity.id
_entity.type
_entity.pdbx_description
1 polymer ?
#
loop_
_entity_poly.entity_id
_entity_poly.type
_entity_poly.pdbx_seq_one_letter_code
_entity_poly.pdbx_strand_id
1 'polypeptide(L)'
;MLKRENCICITFCLCNPVLPDPTHVIGMYPDLLPSDYKKQLQYPNPVPLLSGAELEKANLALIDYLTQKRSHLVKKLNDTDHHSTTSPLMEGTPTIKSKKKLLQIIDTTLLKCYLHTNVALVAPLLRLEHNHCHVEESEHVLKKAHKYSELIILYEKKGLHEKALAVLVDQSKKANSPLKGHERTVQYLQRLGSEKLSLIFEYCVWVLRDYPEDGLKIFTEDLPEVESLPRNDVLEFLLEHFRHLAIPYLEHIILVWEDKGPEFHNCVIKLYCERVQTLMQAIGPDFNEEVMRTIPAGSEDGDLGEYRGKLLNFLEISNCYQPERLISDFPFDGLLEERALLLGRMGKHEQALFIYVHILKDTSMAEQYCHKHYDRAKEGNKDVYLSLIRMYLSPPDVHCLGPIKIKLEEPKANIDAALAVLEQHHAKLNTTKAIDLLPANTQIRQIQIFLEKVLEENAERRRFNQILKNLLHAEFLRVQEERISHQQVKCVITEEKICSVCKKKIGNRYVVTPFQ
;
A
#
# COMPACT_ATOMS: atom_id res chain seq x y z
N MET A 1 -46.37 54.26 3.96
CA MET A 1 -47.26 53.14 4.32
C MET A 1 -47.26 52.04 3.27
N LEU A 2 -47.35 52.35 1.96
CA LEU A 2 -47.25 51.37 0.86
C LEU A 2 -46.04 50.41 0.88
N LYS A 3 -44.86 50.82 1.40
CA LYS A 3 -43.69 49.93 1.52
C LYS A 3 -43.83 48.84 2.59
N ARG A 4 -44.59 49.08 3.68
CA ARG A 4 -44.84 48.06 4.72
C ARG A 4 -45.87 47.03 4.26
N GLU A 5 -46.84 47.44 3.44
CA GLU A 5 -47.88 46.56 2.88
C GLU A 5 -47.32 45.53 1.90
N ASN A 6 -46.27 45.88 1.15
CA ASN A 6 -45.62 44.94 0.22
C ASN A 6 -44.90 43.79 0.93
N CYS A 7 -44.22 44.05 2.06
CA CYS A 7 -43.67 42.98 2.91
C CYS A 7 -44.78 42.11 3.51
N ILE A 8 -45.91 42.72 3.90
CA ILE A 8 -47.06 42.00 4.47
C ILE A 8 -47.68 41.06 3.43
N CYS A 9 -47.80 41.44 2.15
CA CYS A 9 -48.33 40.57 1.10
C CYS A 9 -47.48 39.31 0.85
N ILE A 10 -46.15 39.44 0.88
CA ILE A 10 -45.24 38.29 0.76
C ILE A 10 -45.39 37.38 1.99
N THR A 11 -45.39 37.94 3.20
CA THR A 11 -45.62 37.19 4.43
C THR A 11 -47.01 36.53 4.46
N PHE A 12 -48.04 37.18 3.92
CA PHE A 12 -49.42 36.66 3.87
C PHE A 12 -49.54 35.48 2.89
N CYS A 13 -48.84 35.51 1.75
CA CYS A 13 -48.74 34.35 0.85
C CYS A 13 -47.96 33.18 1.49
N LEU A 14 -46.98 33.47 2.35
CA LEU A 14 -46.18 32.47 3.06
C LEU A 14 -46.92 31.84 4.27
N CYS A 15 -47.90 32.55 4.86
CA CYS A 15 -48.68 32.09 6.02
C CYS A 15 -50.01 31.38 5.66
N ASN A 16 -50.32 31.17 4.38
CA ASN A 16 -51.57 30.56 3.93
C ASN A 16 -51.51 29.01 4.08
N PRO A 17 -52.52 28.32 4.67
CA PRO A 17 -52.49 26.87 4.91
C PRO A 17 -52.37 26.01 3.64
N VAL A 18 -52.76 26.53 2.47
CA VAL A 18 -52.46 25.91 1.16
C VAL A 18 -51.19 26.55 0.65
N LEU A 19 -50.04 25.92 0.95
CA LEU A 19 -48.75 26.47 0.55
C LEU A 19 -48.70 26.59 -1.00
N PRO A 20 -48.58 27.81 -1.57
CA PRO A 20 -48.63 28.05 -3.01
C PRO A 20 -47.54 27.30 -3.78
N ASP A 21 -47.66 27.22 -5.11
CA ASP A 21 -46.60 26.64 -5.96
C ASP A 21 -45.28 27.44 -5.79
N PRO A 22 -44.15 26.76 -5.53
CA PRO A 22 -42.86 27.41 -5.32
C PRO A 22 -42.44 28.31 -6.49
N THR A 23 -42.77 27.98 -7.73
CA THR A 23 -42.35 28.75 -8.91
C THR A 23 -42.98 30.14 -8.94
N HIS A 24 -44.25 30.26 -8.53
CA HIS A 24 -44.92 31.54 -8.46
C HIS A 24 -44.37 32.41 -7.33
N VAL A 25 -44.04 31.83 -6.16
CA VAL A 25 -43.43 32.56 -5.03
C VAL A 25 -42.06 33.07 -5.42
N ILE A 26 -41.23 32.24 -6.07
CA ILE A 26 -39.88 32.63 -6.52
C ILE A 26 -39.96 33.76 -7.58
N GLY A 27 -40.96 33.74 -8.47
CA GLY A 27 -41.11 34.76 -9.49
C GLY A 27 -41.39 36.18 -8.95
N MET A 28 -41.79 36.31 -7.68
CA MET A 28 -41.93 37.61 -7.01
C MET A 28 -40.58 38.28 -6.70
N TYR A 29 -39.48 37.53 -6.78
CA TYR A 29 -38.13 38.01 -6.48
C TYR A 29 -37.39 38.44 -7.77
N PRO A 30 -36.49 39.43 -7.70
CA PRO A 30 -35.65 39.82 -8.83
C PRO A 30 -34.60 38.72 -9.11
N ASP A 31 -34.31 38.48 -10.39
CA ASP A 31 -33.20 37.65 -10.90
C ASP A 31 -33.13 36.16 -10.46
N LEU A 32 -34.18 35.62 -9.84
CA LEU A 32 -34.22 34.21 -9.42
C LEU A 32 -34.81 33.24 -10.47
N LEU A 33 -35.66 33.71 -11.38
CA LEU A 33 -36.20 32.93 -12.51
C LEU A 33 -35.80 33.54 -13.87
N PRO A 34 -35.69 32.72 -14.93
CA PRO A 34 -35.49 33.21 -16.28
C PRO A 34 -36.57 34.21 -16.69
N SER A 35 -36.18 35.29 -17.37
CA SER A 35 -37.07 36.39 -17.73
C SER A 35 -38.25 35.93 -18.59
N ASP A 36 -38.06 34.92 -19.44
CA ASP A 36 -39.11 34.40 -20.33
C ASP A 36 -40.16 33.59 -19.58
N TYR A 37 -39.76 32.86 -18.54
CA TYR A 37 -40.70 32.15 -17.68
C TYR A 37 -41.43 33.12 -16.74
N LYS A 38 -40.71 34.13 -16.23
CA LYS A 38 -41.31 35.18 -15.37
C LYS A 38 -42.43 35.95 -16.08
N LYS A 39 -42.31 36.21 -17.39
CA LYS A 39 -43.37 36.85 -18.21
C LYS A 39 -44.65 36.02 -18.33
N GLN A 40 -44.57 34.70 -18.10
CA GLN A 40 -45.73 33.80 -18.17
C GLN A 40 -46.50 33.74 -16.84
N LEU A 41 -45.94 34.30 -15.76
CA LEU A 41 -46.56 34.32 -14.44
C LEU A 41 -47.44 35.57 -14.27
N GLN A 42 -48.68 35.38 -13.84
CA GLN A 42 -49.61 36.46 -13.51
C GLN A 42 -49.77 36.57 -11.99
N TYR A 43 -49.84 37.80 -11.50
CA TYR A 43 -49.98 38.11 -10.08
C TYR A 43 -51.18 39.03 -9.87
N PRO A 44 -51.95 38.84 -8.79
CA PRO A 44 -53.11 39.67 -8.47
C PRO A 44 -52.73 41.11 -8.10
N ASN A 45 -51.49 41.35 -7.66
CA ASN A 45 -50.95 42.65 -7.28
C ASN A 45 -49.62 42.91 -8.03
N PRO A 46 -49.20 44.18 -8.21
CA PRO A 46 -47.90 44.49 -8.81
C PRO A 46 -46.77 43.90 -7.98
N VAL A 47 -45.82 43.24 -8.66
CA VAL A 47 -44.69 42.58 -8.00
C VAL A 47 -43.85 43.63 -7.27
N PRO A 48 -43.55 43.43 -5.97
CA PRO A 48 -42.82 44.40 -5.18
C PRO A 48 -41.36 44.56 -5.67
N LEU A 49 -40.90 45.81 -5.80
CA LEU A 49 -39.49 46.13 -6.07
C LEU A 49 -38.67 46.02 -4.78
N LEU A 50 -38.10 44.83 -4.54
CA LEU A 50 -37.26 44.56 -3.39
C LEU A 50 -35.81 44.98 -3.67
N SER A 51 -35.20 45.74 -2.74
CA SER A 51 -33.78 46.14 -2.84
C SER A 51 -33.13 46.30 -1.46
N GLY A 52 -31.81 46.15 -1.38
CA GLY A 52 -31.03 46.32 -0.14
C GLY A 52 -31.50 45.40 1.00
N ALA A 53 -31.63 45.95 2.21
CA ALA A 53 -32.01 45.21 3.41
C ALA A 53 -33.42 44.58 3.36
N GLU A 54 -34.33 45.12 2.53
CA GLU A 54 -35.66 44.52 2.33
C GLU A 54 -35.56 43.22 1.53
N LEU A 55 -34.66 43.17 0.54
CA LEU A 55 -34.38 41.97 -0.24
C LEU A 55 -33.73 40.88 0.61
N GLU A 56 -32.81 41.24 1.50
CA GLU A 56 -32.16 40.29 2.41
C GLU A 56 -33.16 39.61 3.36
N LYS A 57 -34.04 40.40 4.00
CA LYS A 57 -35.12 39.86 4.86
C LYS A 57 -36.10 39.01 4.07
N ALA A 58 -36.46 39.43 2.86
CA ALA A 58 -37.33 38.66 1.98
C ALA A 58 -36.66 37.34 1.56
N ASN A 59 -35.35 37.31 1.33
CA ASN A 59 -34.60 36.10 1.00
C ASN A 59 -34.56 35.11 2.18
N LEU A 60 -34.45 35.59 3.43
CA LEU A 60 -34.54 34.73 4.62
C LEU A 60 -35.91 34.06 4.73
N ALA A 61 -36.99 34.82 4.56
CA ALA A 61 -38.35 34.26 4.56
C ALA A 61 -38.56 33.24 3.41
N LEU A 62 -37.97 33.52 2.23
CA LEU A 62 -38.00 32.60 1.10
C LEU A 62 -37.23 31.30 1.40
N ILE A 63 -36.06 31.40 2.04
CA ILE A 63 -35.25 30.24 2.45
C ILE A 63 -36.05 29.31 3.37
N ASP A 64 -36.73 29.85 4.38
CA ASP A 64 -37.51 29.05 5.33
C ASP A 64 -38.63 28.29 4.62
N TYR A 65 -39.38 28.98 3.74
CA TYR A 65 -40.44 28.37 2.95
C TYR A 65 -39.93 27.30 1.98
N LEU A 66 -38.87 27.61 1.22
CA LEU A 66 -38.28 26.69 0.25
C LEU A 66 -37.70 25.45 0.93
N THR A 67 -37.10 25.60 2.12
CA THR A 67 -36.54 24.48 2.89
C THR A 67 -37.64 23.52 3.39
N GLN A 68 -38.77 24.06 3.89
CA GLN A 68 -39.93 23.26 4.28
C GLN A 68 -40.54 22.52 3.08
N LYS A 69 -40.73 23.22 1.96
CA LYS A 69 -41.23 22.63 0.71
C LYS A 69 -40.32 21.55 0.16
N ARG A 70 -39.01 21.80 0.13
CA ARG A 70 -38.00 20.82 -0.27
C ARG A 70 -38.12 19.55 0.57
N SER A 71 -38.22 19.69 1.89
CA SER A 71 -38.33 18.56 2.81
C SER A 71 -39.59 17.73 2.56
N HIS A 72 -40.73 18.38 2.26
CA HIS A 72 -41.96 17.69 1.87
C HIS A 72 -41.84 16.97 0.52
N LEU A 73 -41.18 17.58 -0.47
CA LEU A 73 -41.00 16.99 -1.81
C LEU A 73 -40.02 15.81 -1.80
N VAL A 74 -38.94 15.89 -1.01
CA VAL A 74 -37.96 14.82 -0.83
C VAL A 74 -38.56 13.61 -0.10
N LYS A 75 -39.40 13.82 0.92
CA LYS A 75 -40.13 12.70 1.56
C LYS A 75 -41.06 11.96 0.59
N LYS A 76 -41.69 12.70 -0.33
CA LYS A 76 -42.65 12.16 -1.32
C LYS A 76 -41.99 11.70 -2.64
N LEU A 77 -40.67 11.60 -2.68
CA LEU A 77 -39.92 11.20 -3.89
C LEU A 77 -39.94 9.68 -4.08
N ASN A 78 -40.09 8.91 -3.00
CA ASN A 78 -40.15 7.44 -3.01
C ASN A 78 -41.57 6.88 -3.22
N ASP A 79 -42.61 7.71 -3.08
CA ASP A 79 -44.00 7.32 -3.34
C ASP A 79 -44.34 7.57 -4.81
N THR A 80 -44.41 6.48 -5.60
CA THR A 80 -44.60 6.50 -7.06
C THR A 80 -45.97 6.98 -7.54
N ASP A 81 -46.99 7.05 -6.65
CA ASP A 81 -48.40 7.21 -7.06
C ASP A 81 -49.04 8.59 -6.80
N HIS A 82 -48.26 9.62 -6.44
CA HIS A 82 -48.83 10.95 -6.21
C HIS A 82 -48.24 12.05 -7.10
N HIS A 83 -49.05 12.55 -8.03
CA HIS A 83 -48.84 13.87 -8.66
C HIS A 83 -48.75 14.94 -7.56
N SER A 84 -47.78 15.85 -7.66
CA SER A 84 -47.68 16.97 -6.73
C SER A 84 -48.87 17.90 -6.94
N THR A 85 -49.82 17.91 -6.01
CA THR A 85 -50.89 18.90 -5.91
C THR A 85 -50.28 20.22 -5.45
N THR A 86 -49.72 21.00 -6.39
CA THR A 86 -49.43 22.41 -6.18
C THR A 86 -50.58 23.24 -6.74
N SER A 87 -51.13 24.13 -5.92
CA SER A 87 -52.18 25.05 -6.34
C SER A 87 -51.53 26.29 -6.98
N PRO A 88 -51.90 26.66 -8.23
CA PRO A 88 -51.46 27.92 -8.82
C PRO A 88 -52.02 29.11 -8.03
N LEU A 89 -51.31 30.24 -8.01
CA LEU A 89 -51.80 31.47 -7.37
C LEU A 89 -52.98 32.12 -8.13
N MET A 90 -53.14 31.83 -9.43
CA MET A 90 -54.27 32.25 -10.27
C MET A 90 -54.64 31.13 -11.25
N GLU A 91 -55.93 30.93 -11.51
CA GLU A 91 -56.41 30.00 -12.54
C GLU A 91 -55.84 30.37 -13.92
N GLY A 92 -55.26 29.40 -14.62
CA GLY A 92 -54.65 29.59 -15.95
C GLY A 92 -53.12 29.84 -15.97
N THR A 93 -52.47 29.97 -14.82
CA THR A 93 -50.99 30.07 -14.77
C THR A 93 -50.30 28.70 -14.81
N PRO A 94 -49.17 28.57 -15.54
CA PRO A 94 -48.47 27.30 -15.66
C PRO A 94 -47.87 26.86 -14.31
N THR A 95 -48.12 25.61 -13.90
CA THR A 95 -47.45 24.95 -12.76
C THR A 95 -46.55 23.83 -13.25
N ILE A 96 -45.44 23.60 -12.54
CA ILE A 96 -44.50 22.54 -12.89
C ILE A 96 -44.96 21.24 -12.24
N LYS A 97 -45.49 20.35 -13.07
CA LYS A 97 -46.01 19.03 -12.64
C LYS A 97 -44.92 18.01 -12.27
N SER A 98 -43.68 18.23 -12.72
CA SER A 98 -42.57 17.31 -12.45
C SER A 98 -41.90 17.65 -11.11
N LYS A 99 -41.98 16.73 -10.14
CA LYS A 99 -41.33 16.84 -8.83
C LYS A 99 -39.82 17.12 -8.95
N LYS A 100 -39.13 16.44 -9.89
CA LYS A 100 -37.69 16.58 -10.12
C LYS A 100 -37.31 17.97 -10.64
N LYS A 101 -38.07 18.51 -11.61
CA LYS A 101 -37.88 19.87 -12.12
C LYS A 101 -38.19 20.92 -11.05
N LEU A 102 -39.21 20.68 -10.23
CA LEU A 102 -39.57 21.57 -9.12
C LEU A 102 -38.46 21.62 -8.06
N LEU A 103 -37.89 20.46 -7.69
CA LEU A 103 -36.74 20.37 -6.79
C LEU A 103 -35.50 21.06 -7.36
N GLN A 104 -35.25 20.91 -8.67
CA GLN A 104 -34.15 21.61 -9.35
C GLN A 104 -34.27 23.12 -9.25
N ILE A 105 -35.48 23.67 -9.43
CA ILE A 105 -35.73 25.11 -9.31
C ILE A 105 -35.57 25.55 -7.84
N ILE A 106 -36.13 24.79 -6.90
CA ILE A 106 -36.01 25.08 -5.47
C ILE A 106 -34.54 25.10 -5.04
N ASP A 107 -33.77 24.08 -5.35
CA ASP A 107 -32.36 23.97 -4.94
C ASP A 107 -31.50 25.06 -5.61
N THR A 108 -31.71 25.33 -6.90
CA THR A 108 -30.99 26.41 -7.61
C THR A 108 -31.34 27.79 -7.05
N THR A 109 -32.58 27.98 -6.61
CA THR A 109 -33.02 29.23 -5.98
C THR A 109 -32.46 29.36 -4.57
N LEU A 110 -32.48 28.29 -3.77
CA LEU A 110 -31.86 28.26 -2.44
C LEU A 110 -30.38 28.61 -2.52
N LEU A 111 -29.66 28.11 -3.53
CA LEU A 111 -28.27 28.47 -3.80
C LEU A 111 -28.10 29.99 -4.03
N LYS A 112 -28.91 30.57 -4.92
CA LYS A 112 -28.89 32.03 -5.19
C LYS A 112 -29.21 32.84 -3.93
N CYS A 113 -30.20 32.42 -3.14
CA CYS A 113 -30.56 33.06 -1.88
C CYS A 113 -29.45 32.98 -0.83
N TYR A 114 -28.82 31.81 -0.65
CA TYR A 114 -27.71 31.64 0.31
C TYR A 114 -26.49 32.48 -0.07
N LEU A 115 -26.19 32.64 -1.36
CA LEU A 115 -25.11 33.53 -1.80
C LEU A 115 -25.38 35.01 -1.45
N HIS A 116 -26.65 35.41 -1.32
CA HIS A 116 -27.04 36.78 -0.96
C HIS A 116 -27.22 37.00 0.55
N THR A 117 -27.50 35.96 1.33
CA THR A 117 -27.76 36.07 2.79
C THR A 117 -26.65 35.47 3.63
N ASN A 118 -26.40 34.17 3.50
CA ASN A 118 -25.42 33.44 4.30
C ASN A 118 -24.67 32.40 3.46
N VAL A 119 -23.47 32.79 3.04
CA VAL A 119 -22.58 31.97 2.19
C VAL A 119 -22.19 30.65 2.87
N ALA A 120 -22.15 30.60 4.21
CA ALA A 120 -21.79 29.38 4.94
C ALA A 120 -22.76 28.21 4.71
N LEU A 121 -24.00 28.50 4.27
CA LEU A 121 -25.03 27.50 3.98
C LEU A 121 -24.93 26.91 2.57
N VAL A 122 -24.09 27.49 1.70
CA VAL A 122 -23.92 27.01 0.32
C VAL A 122 -23.28 25.62 0.29
N ALA A 123 -22.16 25.42 0.98
CA ALA A 123 -21.48 24.12 0.99
C ALA A 123 -22.36 23.00 1.60
N PRO A 124 -23.07 23.21 2.73
CA PRO A 124 -24.05 22.26 3.24
C PRO A 124 -25.15 21.90 2.22
N LEU A 125 -25.74 22.87 1.53
CA LEU A 125 -26.75 22.62 0.48
C LEU A 125 -26.18 21.73 -0.64
N LEU A 126 -24.97 22.04 -1.10
CA LEU A 126 -24.36 21.33 -2.21
C LEU A 126 -23.96 19.89 -1.87
N ARG A 127 -23.64 19.60 -0.61
CA ARG A 127 -23.24 18.26 -0.13
C ARG A 127 -24.42 17.30 0.09
N LEU A 128 -25.66 17.79 0.05
CA LEU A 128 -26.84 16.95 0.22
C LEU A 128 -26.89 15.83 -0.84
N GLU A 129 -27.25 14.61 -0.42
CA GLU A 129 -27.37 13.44 -1.31
C GLU A 129 -28.35 13.68 -2.47
N HIS A 130 -29.45 14.37 -2.19
CA HIS A 130 -30.47 14.75 -3.17
C HIS A 130 -30.31 16.20 -3.65
N ASN A 131 -29.09 16.59 -4.04
CA ASN A 131 -28.85 17.90 -4.64
C ASN A 131 -29.33 17.93 -6.10
N HIS A 132 -30.38 18.71 -6.36
CA HIS A 132 -30.97 18.89 -7.70
C HIS A 132 -30.57 20.19 -8.39
N CYS A 133 -29.60 20.95 -7.87
CA CYS A 133 -29.12 22.20 -8.46
C CYS A 133 -28.87 22.05 -9.97
N HIS A 134 -29.32 23.04 -10.74
CA HIS A 134 -29.08 23.12 -12.17
C HIS A 134 -27.62 23.47 -12.43
N VAL A 135 -26.87 22.58 -13.08
CA VAL A 135 -25.41 22.69 -13.20
C VAL A 135 -24.97 24.01 -13.82
N GLU A 136 -25.50 24.39 -14.99
CA GLU A 136 -25.02 25.58 -15.72
C GLU A 136 -25.33 26.89 -15.00
N GLU A 137 -26.57 27.06 -14.52
CA GLU A 137 -26.95 28.20 -13.68
C GLU A 137 -26.14 28.28 -12.38
N SER A 138 -25.98 27.17 -11.67
CA SER A 138 -25.19 27.12 -10.44
C SER A 138 -23.71 27.42 -10.71
N GLU A 139 -23.15 26.93 -11.80
CA GLU A 139 -21.80 27.25 -12.27
C GLU A 139 -21.65 28.75 -12.54
N HIS A 140 -22.58 29.35 -13.27
CA HIS A 140 -22.56 30.78 -13.58
C HIS A 140 -22.59 31.64 -12.31
N VAL A 141 -23.52 31.35 -11.39
CA VAL A 141 -23.67 32.14 -10.16
C VAL A 141 -22.47 31.96 -9.22
N LEU A 142 -21.94 30.74 -9.06
CA LEU A 142 -20.77 30.49 -8.22
C LEU A 142 -19.50 31.14 -8.78
N LYS A 143 -19.28 31.10 -10.10
CA LYS A 143 -18.17 31.81 -10.76
C LYS A 143 -18.29 33.32 -10.57
N LYS A 144 -19.48 33.90 -10.78
CA LYS A 144 -19.74 35.33 -10.55
C LYS A 144 -19.44 35.75 -9.11
N ALA A 145 -19.78 34.90 -8.14
CA ALA A 145 -19.52 35.13 -6.71
C ALA A 145 -18.08 34.78 -6.27
N HIS A 146 -17.21 34.33 -7.18
CA HIS A 146 -15.84 33.87 -6.89
C HIS A 146 -15.78 32.73 -5.83
N LYS A 147 -16.82 31.88 -5.79
CA LYS A 147 -16.98 30.77 -4.86
C LYS A 147 -16.56 29.44 -5.51
N TYR A 148 -15.27 29.33 -5.78
CA TYR A 148 -14.68 28.18 -6.49
C TYR A 148 -14.64 26.90 -5.65
N SER A 149 -14.47 27.02 -4.33
CA SER A 149 -14.50 25.87 -3.42
C SER A 149 -15.86 25.16 -3.45
N GLU A 150 -16.93 25.94 -3.45
CA GLU A 150 -18.31 25.45 -3.57
C GLU A 150 -18.59 24.89 -4.97
N LEU A 151 -18.02 25.51 -6.02
CA LEU A 151 -18.13 25.01 -7.39
C LEU A 151 -17.52 23.61 -7.56
N ILE A 152 -16.39 23.34 -6.92
CA ILE A 152 -15.77 22.01 -6.92
C ILE A 152 -16.68 20.97 -6.26
N ILE A 153 -17.30 21.30 -5.12
CA ILE A 153 -18.26 20.42 -4.45
C ILE A 153 -19.46 20.10 -5.36
N LEU A 154 -19.97 21.11 -6.08
CA LEU A 154 -21.06 20.91 -7.04
C LEU A 154 -20.64 19.93 -8.14
N TYR A 155 -19.47 20.11 -8.73
CA TYR A 155 -18.98 19.22 -9.78
C TYR A 155 -18.72 17.80 -9.29
N GLU A 156 -18.10 17.65 -8.12
CA GLU A 156 -17.87 16.36 -7.46
C GLU A 156 -19.19 15.60 -7.27
N LYS A 157 -20.21 16.24 -6.67
CA LYS A 157 -21.52 15.62 -6.45
C LYS A 157 -22.30 15.33 -7.73
N LYS A 158 -21.93 15.96 -8.85
CA LYS A 158 -22.53 15.73 -10.16
C LYS A 158 -21.70 14.78 -11.05
N GLY A 159 -20.58 14.26 -10.56
CA GLY A 159 -19.68 13.38 -11.33
C GLY A 159 -18.90 14.10 -12.44
N LEU A 160 -18.84 15.44 -12.42
CA LEU A 160 -18.18 16.27 -13.43
C LEU A 160 -16.71 16.54 -13.05
N HIS A 161 -15.95 15.47 -12.85
CA HIS A 161 -14.59 15.53 -12.28
C HIS A 161 -13.60 16.31 -13.15
N GLU A 162 -13.66 16.18 -14.47
CA GLU A 162 -12.81 16.92 -15.41
C GLU A 162 -12.96 18.45 -15.24
N LYS A 163 -14.20 18.94 -15.13
CA LYS A 163 -14.48 20.36 -14.88
C LYS A 163 -13.99 20.80 -13.50
N ALA A 164 -14.08 19.94 -12.48
CA ALA A 164 -13.57 20.21 -11.14
C ALA A 164 -12.06 20.37 -11.13
N LEU A 165 -11.35 19.44 -11.77
CA LEU A 165 -9.89 19.44 -11.89
C LEU A 165 -9.40 20.62 -12.73
N ALA A 166 -10.08 20.95 -13.83
CA ALA A 166 -9.75 22.14 -14.64
C ALA A 166 -9.84 23.44 -13.81
N VAL A 167 -10.86 23.58 -12.95
CA VAL A 167 -10.96 24.72 -12.03
C VAL A 167 -9.86 24.69 -10.97
N LEU A 168 -9.53 23.53 -10.41
CA LEU A 168 -8.43 23.41 -9.45
C LEU A 168 -7.09 23.86 -10.06
N VAL A 169 -6.79 23.45 -11.30
CA VAL A 169 -5.57 23.84 -12.02
C VAL A 169 -5.55 25.34 -12.36
N ASP A 170 -6.68 25.91 -12.77
CA ASP A 170 -6.78 27.36 -13.04
C ASP A 170 -6.61 28.20 -11.76
N GLN A 171 -7.18 27.73 -10.64
CA GLN A 171 -7.13 28.43 -9.37
C GLN A 171 -5.82 28.25 -8.62
N SER A 172 -5.11 27.13 -8.81
CA SER A 172 -3.82 26.88 -8.14
C SER A 172 -2.75 27.92 -8.47
N LYS A 173 -2.81 28.49 -9.68
CA LYS A 173 -1.89 29.53 -10.18
C LYS A 173 -2.22 30.94 -9.70
N LYS A 174 -3.39 31.17 -9.10
CA LYS A 174 -3.87 32.51 -8.72
C LYS A 174 -3.45 32.84 -7.29
N ALA A 175 -2.68 33.91 -7.12
CA ALA A 175 -2.09 34.29 -5.82
C ALA A 175 -3.12 34.55 -4.70
N ASN A 176 -4.30 35.10 -5.05
CA ASN A 176 -5.35 35.45 -4.09
C ASN A 176 -6.46 34.39 -3.97
N SER A 177 -6.28 33.21 -4.58
CA SER A 177 -7.30 32.17 -4.53
C SER A 177 -7.18 31.36 -3.22
N PRO A 178 -8.30 31.03 -2.55
CA PRO A 178 -8.29 30.12 -1.40
C PRO A 178 -7.90 28.68 -1.78
N LEU A 179 -7.76 28.39 -3.08
CA LEU A 179 -7.37 27.11 -3.65
C LEU A 179 -5.96 27.16 -4.26
N LYS A 180 -5.14 28.14 -3.87
CA LYS A 180 -3.75 28.25 -4.32
C LYS A 180 -2.95 27.02 -3.88
N GLY A 181 -2.07 26.55 -4.77
CA GLY A 181 -1.18 25.41 -4.50
C GLY A 181 -1.74 24.06 -4.99
N HIS A 182 -0.97 23.01 -4.75
CA HIS A 182 -1.24 21.65 -5.23
C HIS A 182 -2.03 20.79 -4.25
N GLU A 183 -2.03 21.12 -2.95
CA GLU A 183 -2.65 20.32 -1.88
C GLU A 183 -4.10 19.91 -2.16
N ARG A 184 -4.94 20.85 -2.61
CA ARG A 184 -6.35 20.57 -2.93
C ARG A 184 -6.51 19.68 -4.15
N THR A 185 -5.58 19.74 -5.09
CA THR A 185 -5.59 18.87 -6.28
C THR A 185 -5.21 17.45 -5.87
N VAL A 186 -4.16 17.29 -5.05
CA VAL A 186 -3.76 15.99 -4.49
C VAL A 186 -4.93 15.34 -3.74
N GLN A 187 -5.55 16.05 -2.80
CA GLN A 187 -6.70 15.55 -2.03
C GLN A 187 -7.90 15.17 -2.90
N TYR A 188 -8.11 15.87 -4.01
CA TYR A 188 -9.21 15.56 -4.93
C TYR A 188 -8.89 14.29 -5.74
N LEU A 189 -7.67 14.18 -6.26
CA LEU A 189 -7.22 13.03 -7.05
C LEU A 189 -7.22 11.74 -6.23
N GLN A 190 -6.80 11.81 -4.96
CA GLN A 190 -6.82 10.68 -4.03
C GLN A 190 -8.23 10.07 -3.83
N ARG A 191 -9.31 10.86 -4.01
CA ARG A 191 -10.70 10.42 -3.78
C ARG A 191 -11.42 9.91 -5.02
N LEU A 192 -10.83 10.04 -6.21
CA LEU A 192 -11.49 9.67 -7.47
C LEU A 192 -11.60 8.15 -7.66
N GLY A 193 -10.68 7.39 -7.06
CA GLY A 193 -10.62 5.94 -7.17
C GLY A 193 -10.24 5.42 -8.56
N SER A 194 -10.22 4.09 -8.70
CA SER A 194 -9.75 3.40 -9.91
C SER A 194 -10.62 3.62 -11.15
N GLU A 195 -11.91 3.91 -10.99
CA GLU A 195 -12.83 4.15 -12.12
C GLU A 195 -12.42 5.36 -12.98
N LYS A 196 -11.69 6.31 -12.40
CA LYS A 196 -11.28 7.56 -13.05
C LYS A 196 -9.76 7.66 -13.21
N LEU A 197 -9.07 6.52 -13.28
CA LEU A 197 -7.60 6.43 -13.40
C LEU A 197 -7.04 7.31 -14.52
N SER A 198 -7.68 7.33 -15.70
CA SER A 198 -7.24 8.15 -16.83
C SER A 198 -7.22 9.65 -16.50
N LEU A 199 -8.21 10.15 -15.76
CA LEU A 199 -8.23 11.53 -15.29
C LEU A 199 -7.17 11.78 -14.22
N ILE A 200 -6.89 10.79 -13.37
CA ILE A 200 -5.81 10.89 -12.39
C ILE A 200 -4.47 11.09 -13.10
N PHE A 201 -4.16 10.25 -14.09
CA PHE A 201 -2.92 10.34 -14.87
C PHE A 201 -2.81 11.64 -15.66
N GLU A 202 -3.89 12.16 -16.22
CA GLU A 202 -3.88 13.42 -16.95
C GLU A 202 -3.57 14.62 -16.03
N TYR A 203 -4.20 14.67 -14.86
CA TYR A 203 -4.13 15.85 -13.98
C TYR A 203 -3.05 15.76 -12.89
N CYS A 204 -2.44 14.61 -12.65
CA CYS A 204 -1.32 14.48 -11.71
C CYS A 204 0.02 14.99 -12.28
N VAL A 205 0.19 15.02 -13.61
CA VAL A 205 1.46 15.33 -14.30
C VAL A 205 2.12 16.61 -13.78
N TRP A 206 1.34 17.70 -13.66
CA TRP A 206 1.90 18.98 -13.23
C TRP A 206 2.30 18.96 -11.74
N VAL A 207 1.56 18.23 -10.91
CA VAL A 207 1.90 18.08 -9.48
C VAL A 207 3.17 17.25 -9.34
N LEU A 208 3.27 16.12 -10.03
CA LEU A 208 4.45 15.25 -9.99
C LEU A 208 5.71 15.95 -10.49
N ARG A 209 5.58 16.82 -11.49
CA ARG A 209 6.71 17.59 -12.04
C ARG A 209 7.18 18.70 -11.10
N ASP A 210 6.25 19.48 -10.57
CA ASP A 210 6.58 20.69 -9.82
C ASP A 210 6.73 20.42 -8.30
N TYR A 211 6.07 19.36 -7.79
CA TYR A 211 6.00 18.96 -6.38
C TYR A 211 6.05 17.41 -6.24
N PRO A 212 7.19 16.76 -6.52
CA PRO A 212 7.30 15.30 -6.61
C PRO A 212 6.84 14.54 -5.35
N GLU A 213 7.26 14.98 -4.17
CA GLU A 213 6.94 14.31 -2.89
C GLU A 213 5.44 14.30 -2.60
N ASP A 214 4.77 15.45 -2.76
CA ASP A 214 3.32 15.55 -2.53
C ASP A 214 2.52 14.97 -3.70
N GLY A 215 3.07 15.00 -4.91
CA GLY A 215 2.48 14.32 -6.07
C GLY A 215 2.48 12.81 -5.88
N LEU A 216 3.53 12.24 -5.29
CA LEU A 216 3.59 10.80 -5.04
C LEU A 216 2.50 10.32 -4.07
N LYS A 217 2.10 11.17 -3.11
CA LYS A 217 0.97 10.90 -2.19
C LYS A 217 -0.35 10.66 -2.91
N ILE A 218 -0.50 11.05 -4.18
CA ILE A 218 -1.67 10.68 -4.98
C ILE A 218 -1.80 9.15 -5.07
N PHE A 219 -0.68 8.43 -5.02
CA PHE A 219 -0.60 6.98 -5.19
C PHE A 219 -0.17 6.21 -3.93
N THR A 220 0.23 6.90 -2.85
CA THR A 220 0.81 6.28 -1.64
C THR A 220 0.15 6.73 -0.33
N GLU A 221 -0.99 7.43 -0.40
CA GLU A 221 -1.72 7.81 0.81
C GLU A 221 -2.53 6.62 1.35
N ASP A 222 -2.68 6.54 2.67
CA ASP A 222 -3.46 5.52 3.37
C ASP A 222 -4.97 5.81 3.25
N LEU A 223 -5.48 5.71 2.02
CA LEU A 223 -6.90 5.87 1.68
C LEU A 223 -7.39 4.65 0.89
N PRO A 224 -8.60 4.13 1.15
CA PRO A 224 -9.14 2.96 0.44
C PRO A 224 -9.17 3.15 -1.08
N GLU A 225 -9.49 4.36 -1.53
CA GLU A 225 -9.54 4.70 -2.95
C GLU A 225 -8.15 4.62 -3.60
N VAL A 226 -7.10 5.01 -2.87
CA VAL A 226 -5.70 4.99 -3.33
C VAL A 226 -5.15 3.57 -3.31
N GLU A 227 -5.39 2.81 -2.23
CA GLU A 227 -5.00 1.40 -2.13
C GLU A 227 -5.66 0.54 -3.21
N SER A 228 -6.87 0.92 -3.66
CA SER A 228 -7.61 0.23 -4.72
C SER A 228 -7.09 0.49 -6.13
N LEU A 229 -6.16 1.44 -6.31
CA LEU A 229 -5.59 1.75 -7.62
C LEU A 229 -4.77 0.56 -8.17
N PRO A 230 -4.83 0.29 -9.48
CA PRO A 230 -4.03 -0.76 -10.09
C PRO A 230 -2.54 -0.40 -10.04
N ARG A 231 -1.83 -1.00 -9.08
CA ARG A 231 -0.41 -0.73 -8.78
C ARG A 231 0.53 -0.89 -9.99
N ASN A 232 0.25 -1.86 -10.86
CA ASN A 232 1.03 -2.08 -12.07
C ASN A 232 0.90 -0.92 -13.06
N ASP A 233 -0.32 -0.44 -13.30
CA ASP A 233 -0.58 0.65 -14.25
C ASP A 233 0.03 1.97 -13.73
N VAL A 234 -0.04 2.20 -12.41
CA VAL A 234 0.62 3.34 -11.75
C VAL A 234 2.14 3.24 -11.89
N LEU A 235 2.71 2.06 -11.65
CA LEU A 235 4.14 1.83 -11.82
C LEU A 235 4.60 2.06 -13.26
N GLU A 236 3.86 1.55 -14.25
CA GLU A 236 4.16 1.75 -15.68
C GLU A 236 4.13 3.24 -16.05
N PHE A 237 3.10 3.96 -15.62
CA PHE A 237 3.00 5.41 -15.79
C PHE A 237 4.19 6.16 -15.17
N LEU A 238 4.59 5.80 -13.95
CA LEU A 238 5.74 6.41 -13.28
C LEU A 238 7.05 6.06 -14.00
N LEU A 239 7.23 4.83 -14.48
CA LEU A 239 8.43 4.43 -15.22
C LEU A 239 8.58 5.18 -16.55
N GLU A 240 7.47 5.46 -17.24
CA GLU A 240 7.45 6.15 -18.53
C GLU A 240 7.69 7.66 -18.39
N HIS A 241 7.01 8.32 -17.46
CA HIS A 241 7.02 9.79 -17.37
C HIS A 241 7.86 10.36 -16.22
N PHE A 242 8.00 9.62 -15.12
CA PHE A 242 8.61 10.11 -13.87
C PHE A 242 9.51 9.06 -13.21
N ARG A 243 10.47 8.50 -13.96
CA ARG A 243 11.28 7.34 -13.52
C ARG A 243 11.93 7.49 -12.13
N HIS A 244 12.31 8.72 -11.75
CA HIS A 244 12.90 9.01 -10.44
C HIS A 244 11.95 8.76 -9.25
N LEU A 245 10.63 8.77 -9.46
CA LEU A 245 9.60 8.49 -8.44
C LEU A 245 9.25 7.00 -8.35
N ALA A 246 9.70 6.17 -9.30
CA ALA A 246 9.38 4.74 -9.31
C ALA A 246 10.02 4.00 -8.12
N ILE A 247 11.24 4.36 -7.70
CA ILE A 247 11.89 3.75 -6.53
C ILE A 247 11.11 4.09 -5.24
N PRO A 248 10.86 5.37 -4.90
CA PRO A 248 10.04 5.71 -3.72
C PRO A 248 8.66 5.05 -3.71
N TYR A 249 8.00 4.96 -4.88
CA TYR A 249 6.72 4.27 -5.02
C TYR A 249 6.82 2.78 -4.66
N LEU A 250 7.80 2.08 -5.22
CA LEU A 250 8.03 0.66 -4.95
C LEU A 250 8.47 0.40 -3.51
N GLU A 251 9.32 1.26 -2.95
CA GLU A 251 9.68 1.21 -1.53
C GLU A 251 8.44 1.32 -0.64
N HIS A 252 7.52 2.24 -0.95
CA HIS A 252 6.27 2.37 -0.21
C HIS A 252 5.40 1.11 -0.33
N ILE A 253 5.19 0.59 -1.55
CA ILE A 253 4.40 -0.63 -1.77
C ILE A 253 4.97 -1.83 -0.98
N ILE A 254 6.29 -1.97 -0.96
CA ILE A 254 6.96 -3.15 -0.39
C ILE A 254 7.14 -3.03 1.13
N LEU A 255 7.51 -1.84 1.62
CA LEU A 255 7.83 -1.64 3.04
C LEU A 255 6.62 -1.23 3.88
N VAL A 256 5.67 -0.49 3.29
CA VAL A 256 4.48 0.02 4.01
C VAL A 256 3.28 -0.89 3.75
N TRP A 257 2.99 -1.20 2.48
CA TRP A 257 1.87 -2.07 2.12
C TRP A 257 2.19 -3.56 2.13
N GLU A 258 3.45 -3.93 2.45
CA GLU A 258 3.93 -5.31 2.58
C GLU A 258 3.56 -6.21 1.39
N ASP A 259 3.55 -5.67 0.17
CA ASP A 259 3.28 -6.47 -1.03
C ASP A 259 4.36 -7.56 -1.20
N LYS A 260 3.93 -8.79 -1.46
CA LYS A 260 4.83 -9.97 -1.59
C LYS A 260 4.99 -10.42 -3.03
N GLY A 261 4.48 -9.66 -4.00
CA GLY A 261 4.52 -9.96 -5.41
C GLY A 261 5.95 -9.89 -5.95
N PRO A 262 6.47 -10.95 -6.62
CA PRO A 262 7.86 -10.98 -7.07
C PRO A 262 8.20 -9.88 -8.08
N GLU A 263 7.23 -9.43 -8.87
CA GLU A 263 7.46 -8.45 -9.94
C GLU A 263 7.87 -7.08 -9.41
N PHE A 264 7.25 -6.58 -8.32
CA PHE A 264 7.64 -5.32 -7.70
C PHE A 264 9.03 -5.39 -7.07
N HIS A 265 9.33 -6.50 -6.40
CA HIS A 265 10.65 -6.74 -5.82
C HIS A 265 11.74 -6.87 -6.89
N ASN A 266 11.46 -7.54 -8.00
CA ASN A 266 12.37 -7.61 -9.13
C ASN A 266 12.58 -6.22 -9.74
N CYS A 267 11.51 -5.45 -9.91
CA CYS A 267 11.56 -4.11 -10.50
C CYS A 267 12.40 -3.14 -9.66
N VAL A 268 12.20 -3.10 -8.34
CA VAL A 268 12.96 -2.20 -7.47
C VAL A 268 14.46 -2.53 -7.47
N ILE A 269 14.82 -3.83 -7.49
CA ILE A 269 16.21 -4.27 -7.62
C ILE A 269 16.83 -3.80 -8.94
N LYS A 270 16.08 -3.90 -10.05
CA LYS A 270 16.55 -3.42 -11.36
C LYS A 270 16.79 -1.92 -11.35
N LEU A 271 15.84 -1.14 -10.81
CA LEU A 271 15.97 0.31 -10.73
C LEU A 271 17.14 0.73 -9.82
N TYR A 272 17.35 0.05 -8.70
CA TYR A 272 18.54 0.27 -7.88
C TYR A 272 19.83 -0.05 -8.64
N CYS A 273 19.88 -1.19 -9.31
CA CYS A 273 21.04 -1.61 -10.10
C CYS A 273 21.36 -0.58 -11.19
N GLU A 274 20.37 -0.14 -11.97
CA GLU A 274 20.53 0.90 -12.99
C GLU A 274 21.00 2.23 -12.39
N ARG A 275 20.43 2.65 -11.25
CA ARG A 275 20.80 3.90 -10.58
C ARG A 275 22.25 3.85 -10.11
N VAL A 276 22.66 2.75 -9.48
CA VAL A 276 24.04 2.53 -9.02
C VAL A 276 25.00 2.52 -10.21
N GLN A 277 24.69 1.77 -11.28
CA GLN A 277 25.53 1.74 -12.49
C GLN A 277 25.67 3.12 -13.14
N THR A 278 24.59 3.91 -13.19
CA THR A 278 24.61 5.28 -13.72
C THR A 278 25.51 6.18 -12.88
N LEU A 279 25.43 6.07 -11.54
CA LEU A 279 26.29 6.83 -10.62
C LEU A 279 27.76 6.42 -10.74
N MET A 280 28.04 5.13 -10.85
CA MET A 280 29.40 4.61 -11.08
C MET A 280 29.99 5.14 -12.40
N GLN A 281 29.20 5.19 -13.48
CA GLN A 281 29.64 5.75 -14.76
C GLN A 281 29.89 7.27 -14.69
N ALA A 282 29.10 8.00 -13.90
CA ALA A 282 29.23 9.45 -13.75
C ALA A 282 30.51 9.87 -12.98
N ILE A 283 31.06 9.00 -12.14
CA ILE A 283 32.32 9.25 -11.41
C ILE A 283 33.55 9.24 -12.36
N GLY A 284 33.37 8.73 -13.59
CA GLY A 284 34.34 8.84 -14.68
C GLY A 284 35.51 7.85 -14.60
N PRO A 285 36.30 7.74 -15.70
CA PRO A 285 37.45 6.82 -15.79
C PRO A 285 38.68 7.25 -14.98
N ASP A 286 38.69 8.45 -14.40
CA ASP A 286 39.80 8.96 -13.57
C ASP A 286 39.84 8.31 -12.19
N PHE A 287 38.75 7.65 -11.76
CA PHE A 287 38.75 6.82 -10.56
C PHE A 287 39.20 5.41 -10.90
N ASN A 288 40.30 4.99 -10.26
CA ASN A 288 40.91 3.70 -10.47
C ASN A 288 39.98 2.58 -9.99
N GLU A 289 39.46 1.73 -10.89
CA GLU A 289 38.54 0.63 -10.57
C GLU A 289 39.07 -0.28 -9.44
N GLU A 290 40.39 -0.44 -9.35
CA GLU A 290 41.03 -1.19 -8.27
C GLU A 290 40.80 -0.56 -6.89
N VAL A 291 40.85 0.77 -6.78
CA VAL A 291 40.58 1.47 -5.52
C VAL A 291 39.12 1.31 -5.13
N MET A 292 38.20 1.36 -6.10
CA MET A 292 36.78 1.19 -5.82
C MET A 292 36.44 -0.24 -5.35
N ARG A 293 37.18 -1.26 -5.79
CA ARG A 293 37.04 -2.64 -5.28
C ARG A 293 37.53 -2.81 -3.83
N THR A 294 38.37 -1.90 -3.33
CA THR A 294 38.82 -1.92 -1.93
C THR A 294 37.86 -1.23 -0.97
N ILE A 295 36.93 -0.42 -1.49
CA ILE A 295 35.90 0.23 -0.69
C ILE A 295 34.74 -0.78 -0.54
N PRO A 296 34.32 -1.11 0.69
CA PRO A 296 33.17 -1.99 0.90
C PRO A 296 31.91 -1.46 0.22
N ALA A 297 31.15 -2.34 -0.44
CA ALA A 297 29.93 -1.94 -1.12
C ALA A 297 28.94 -1.26 -0.15
N GLY A 298 28.37 -0.12 -0.55
CA GLY A 298 27.45 0.68 0.25
C GLY A 298 28.14 1.64 1.24
N SER A 299 29.48 1.65 1.29
CA SER A 299 30.27 2.60 2.09
C SER A 299 30.87 3.74 1.25
N GLU A 300 30.50 3.86 -0.02
CA GLU A 300 30.93 4.95 -0.89
C GLU A 300 30.30 6.29 -0.49
N ASP A 301 30.97 7.38 -0.84
CA ASP A 301 30.47 8.71 -0.52
C ASP A 301 29.25 9.11 -1.38
N GLY A 302 28.31 9.82 -0.75
CA GLY A 302 27.15 10.42 -1.42
C GLY A 302 26.08 9.43 -1.86
N ASP A 303 25.34 9.80 -2.91
CA ASP A 303 24.22 9.01 -3.44
C ASP A 303 24.63 7.57 -3.82
N LEU A 304 25.88 7.35 -4.24
CA LEU A 304 26.33 6.01 -4.66
C LEU A 304 26.26 5.02 -3.49
N GLY A 305 26.84 5.36 -2.34
CA GLY A 305 26.81 4.50 -1.16
C GLY A 305 25.40 4.33 -0.63
N GLU A 306 24.56 5.38 -0.67
CA GLU A 306 23.17 5.28 -0.24
C GLU A 306 22.37 4.27 -1.08
N TYR A 307 22.38 4.41 -2.41
CA TYR A 307 21.62 3.51 -3.28
C TYR A 307 22.22 2.09 -3.32
N ARG A 308 23.55 1.96 -3.26
CA ARG A 308 24.22 0.66 -3.20
C ARG A 308 23.96 -0.06 -1.87
N GLY A 309 23.96 0.67 -0.77
CA GLY A 309 23.58 0.16 0.55
C GLY A 309 22.11 -0.27 0.60
N LYS A 310 21.19 0.52 0.02
CA LYS A 310 19.77 0.13 -0.13
C LYS A 310 19.62 -1.16 -0.94
N LEU A 311 20.35 -1.28 -2.05
CA LEU A 311 20.34 -2.49 -2.89
C LEU A 311 20.81 -3.73 -2.12
N LEU A 312 21.96 -3.65 -1.44
CA LEU A 312 22.49 -4.76 -0.62
C LEU A 312 21.50 -5.15 0.47
N ASN A 313 21.00 -4.18 1.23
CA ASN A 313 20.05 -4.41 2.30
C ASN A 313 18.77 -5.08 1.77
N PHE A 314 18.27 -4.63 0.61
CA PHE A 314 17.09 -5.21 -0.01
C PHE A 314 17.31 -6.65 -0.48
N LEU A 315 18.47 -6.94 -1.08
CA LEU A 315 18.85 -8.30 -1.49
C LEU A 315 18.99 -9.24 -0.28
N GLU A 316 19.43 -8.74 0.87
CA GLU A 316 19.55 -9.53 2.09
C GLU A 316 18.18 -9.78 2.75
N ILE A 317 17.37 -8.73 2.97
CA ILE A 317 16.12 -8.83 3.73
C ILE A 317 15.00 -9.47 2.93
N SER A 318 14.88 -9.13 1.64
CA SER A 318 13.74 -9.58 0.85
C SER A 318 13.84 -11.04 0.45
N ASN A 319 12.73 -11.77 0.58
CA ASN A 319 12.60 -13.17 0.14
C ASN A 319 11.65 -13.35 -1.05
N CYS A 320 11.12 -12.25 -1.60
CA CYS A 320 10.06 -12.30 -2.61
C CYS A 320 10.57 -12.15 -4.05
N TYR A 321 11.81 -11.69 -4.26
CA TYR A 321 12.38 -11.57 -5.60
C TYR A 321 12.81 -12.92 -6.19
N GLN A 322 12.98 -12.97 -7.51
CA GLN A 322 13.40 -14.15 -8.27
C GLN A 322 14.81 -13.98 -8.82
N PRO A 323 15.85 -14.55 -8.18
CA PRO A 323 17.24 -14.35 -8.55
C PRO A 323 17.56 -14.71 -10.01
N GLU A 324 16.91 -15.75 -10.55
CA GLU A 324 17.12 -16.26 -11.91
C GLU A 324 16.80 -15.21 -12.98
N ARG A 325 15.84 -14.31 -12.71
CA ARG A 325 15.43 -13.24 -13.63
C ARG A 325 16.31 -12.00 -13.54
N LEU A 326 17.11 -11.88 -12.48
CA LEU A 326 17.88 -10.69 -12.16
C LEU A 326 19.36 -10.86 -12.51
N ILE A 327 19.90 -12.08 -12.45
CA ILE A 327 21.34 -12.35 -12.60
C ILE A 327 21.98 -11.81 -13.90
N SER A 328 21.19 -11.60 -14.95
CA SER A 328 21.63 -11.00 -16.22
C SER A 328 21.84 -9.49 -16.13
N ASP A 329 21.16 -8.83 -15.21
CA ASP A 329 21.20 -7.37 -15.04
C ASP A 329 22.44 -6.94 -14.21
N PHE A 330 23.11 -7.91 -13.58
CA PHE A 330 24.33 -7.71 -12.79
C PHE A 330 25.57 -8.04 -13.64
N PRO A 331 26.46 -7.06 -13.89
CA PRO A 331 27.65 -7.28 -14.69
C PRO A 331 28.61 -8.30 -14.05
N PHE A 332 29.49 -8.90 -14.86
CA PHE A 332 30.49 -9.86 -14.38
C PHE A 332 31.71 -9.18 -13.72
N ASP A 333 31.91 -7.90 -14.02
CA ASP A 333 33.04 -7.07 -13.63
C ASP A 333 32.65 -5.91 -12.69
N GLY A 334 31.38 -5.80 -12.31
CA GLY A 334 30.86 -4.81 -11.37
C GLY A 334 29.77 -5.40 -10.47
N LEU A 335 29.43 -4.70 -9.38
CA LEU A 335 28.41 -5.14 -8.41
C LEU A 335 28.63 -6.57 -7.91
N LEU A 336 29.89 -6.87 -7.58
CA LEU A 336 30.36 -8.22 -7.26
C LEU A 336 29.71 -8.78 -5.99
N GLU A 337 29.55 -7.96 -4.95
CA GLU A 337 28.92 -8.37 -3.69
C GLU A 337 27.43 -8.67 -3.89
N GLU A 338 26.73 -7.80 -4.61
CA GLU A 338 25.32 -7.96 -4.96
C GLU A 338 25.11 -9.24 -5.80
N ARG A 339 25.99 -9.48 -6.77
CA ARG A 339 25.98 -10.70 -7.57
C ARG A 339 26.24 -11.93 -6.71
N ALA A 340 27.16 -11.88 -5.75
CA ALA A 340 27.42 -12.99 -4.83
C ALA A 340 26.21 -13.31 -3.95
N LEU A 341 25.47 -12.29 -3.48
CA LEU A 341 24.20 -12.47 -2.75
C LEU A 341 23.15 -13.20 -3.61
N LEU A 342 22.97 -12.77 -4.86
CA LEU A 342 22.06 -13.43 -5.81
C LEU A 342 22.45 -14.90 -6.05
N LEU A 343 23.73 -15.16 -6.29
CA LEU A 343 24.24 -16.52 -6.50
C LEU A 343 24.02 -17.41 -5.26
N GLY A 344 24.20 -16.85 -4.05
CA GLY A 344 23.91 -17.55 -2.81
C GLY A 344 22.45 -17.90 -2.63
N ARG A 345 21.54 -17.02 -3.05
CA ARG A 345 20.09 -17.29 -3.05
C ARG A 345 19.71 -18.40 -4.03
N MET A 346 20.41 -18.49 -5.17
CA MET A 346 20.26 -19.58 -6.15
C MET A 346 20.89 -20.90 -5.71
N GLY A 347 21.58 -20.94 -4.56
CA GLY A 347 22.34 -22.12 -4.10
C GLY A 347 23.66 -22.34 -4.84
N LYS A 348 24.10 -21.38 -5.68
CA LYS A 348 25.38 -21.43 -6.41
C LYS A 348 26.53 -20.96 -5.51
N HIS A 349 26.72 -21.66 -4.40
CA HIS A 349 27.69 -21.27 -3.36
C HIS A 349 29.13 -21.22 -3.86
N GLU A 350 29.55 -22.14 -4.74
CA GLU A 350 30.91 -22.13 -5.30
C GLU A 350 31.17 -20.84 -6.10
N GLN A 351 30.20 -20.35 -6.87
CA GLN A 351 30.34 -19.11 -7.64
C GLN A 351 30.37 -17.87 -6.72
N ALA A 352 29.52 -17.83 -5.70
CA ALA A 352 29.53 -16.74 -4.72
C ALA A 352 30.85 -16.69 -3.94
N LEU A 353 31.34 -17.84 -3.47
CA LEU A 353 32.61 -17.94 -2.74
C LEU A 353 33.81 -17.60 -3.62
N PHE A 354 33.77 -17.92 -4.92
CA PHE A 354 34.80 -17.50 -5.85
C PHE A 354 34.94 -15.97 -5.89
N ILE A 355 33.80 -15.26 -5.90
CA ILE A 355 33.79 -13.78 -5.90
C ILE A 355 34.49 -13.26 -4.63
N TYR A 356 34.10 -13.73 -3.45
CA TYR A 356 34.68 -13.25 -2.19
C TYR A 356 36.17 -13.60 -2.06
N VAL A 357 36.57 -14.83 -2.40
CA VAL A 357 37.93 -15.33 -2.18
C VAL A 357 38.92 -14.85 -3.24
N HIS A 358 38.55 -14.91 -4.52
CA HIS A 358 39.50 -14.71 -5.63
C HIS A 358 39.39 -13.34 -6.29
N ILE A 359 38.21 -12.72 -6.29
CA ILE A 359 38.01 -11.40 -6.90
C ILE A 359 38.15 -10.29 -5.86
N LEU A 360 37.39 -10.37 -4.77
CA LEU A 360 37.44 -9.38 -3.68
C LEU A 360 38.63 -9.61 -2.73
N LYS A 361 39.21 -10.82 -2.73
CA LYS A 361 40.32 -11.22 -1.86
C LYS A 361 40.03 -10.97 -0.36
N ASP A 362 38.76 -11.08 0.05
CA ASP A 362 38.32 -10.88 1.43
C ASP A 362 37.89 -12.22 2.06
N THR A 363 38.78 -12.77 2.89
CA THR A 363 38.54 -14.03 3.61
C THR A 363 37.48 -13.88 4.70
N SER A 364 37.33 -12.69 5.29
CA SER A 364 36.34 -12.45 6.35
C SER A 364 34.93 -12.48 5.77
N MET A 365 34.71 -11.80 4.65
CA MET A 365 33.42 -11.81 3.96
C MET A 365 33.05 -13.21 3.46
N ALA A 366 34.02 -13.99 3.00
CA ALA A 366 33.79 -15.40 2.62
C ALA A 366 33.32 -16.27 3.80
N GLU A 367 33.90 -16.08 4.99
CA GLU A 367 33.47 -16.78 6.21
C GLU A 367 32.09 -16.31 6.70
N GLN A 368 31.82 -15.00 6.65
CA GLN A 368 30.51 -14.43 6.99
C GLN A 368 29.42 -14.98 6.06
N TYR A 369 29.70 -15.08 4.76
CA TYR A 369 28.82 -15.73 3.80
C TYR A 369 28.52 -17.18 4.20
N CYS A 370 29.54 -17.95 4.56
CA CYS A 370 29.35 -19.32 5.01
C CYS A 370 28.49 -19.39 6.28
N HIS A 371 28.70 -18.47 7.22
CA HIS A 371 27.89 -18.39 8.43
C HIS A 371 26.42 -18.13 8.13
N LYS A 372 26.11 -17.19 7.24
CA LYS A 372 24.73 -16.83 6.85
C LYS A 372 24.02 -17.97 6.10
N HIS A 373 24.75 -18.69 5.24
CA HIS A 373 24.15 -19.71 4.37
C HIS A 373 24.22 -21.15 4.90
N TYR A 374 25.02 -21.43 5.94
CA TYR A 374 25.13 -22.76 6.50
C TYR A 374 23.83 -23.22 7.16
N ASP A 375 23.29 -24.32 6.66
CA ASP A 375 22.14 -25.01 7.25
C ASP A 375 22.37 -26.52 7.18
N ARG A 376 22.36 -27.17 8.34
CA ARG A 376 22.57 -28.62 8.47
C ARG A 376 21.43 -29.43 7.85
N ALA A 377 20.22 -28.88 7.78
CA ALA A 377 19.04 -29.58 7.29
C ALA A 377 18.89 -29.47 5.76
N LYS A 378 19.41 -28.40 5.15
CA LYS A 378 19.23 -28.12 3.72
C LYS A 378 20.39 -28.65 2.88
N GLU A 379 20.06 -29.42 1.85
CA GLU A 379 21.06 -29.92 0.89
C GLU A 379 21.67 -28.77 0.08
N GLY A 380 22.98 -28.84 -0.19
CA GLY A 380 23.76 -27.72 -0.72
C GLY A 380 24.31 -26.81 0.40
N ASN A 381 23.42 -26.30 1.26
CA ASN A 381 23.78 -25.40 2.36
C ASN A 381 24.64 -26.08 3.46
N LYS A 382 24.46 -27.39 3.68
CA LYS A 382 25.25 -28.18 4.65
C LYS A 382 26.74 -28.27 4.32
N ASP A 383 27.11 -28.13 3.05
CA ASP A 383 28.47 -28.30 2.56
C ASP A 383 29.12 -26.94 2.17
N VAL A 384 28.56 -25.80 2.60
CA VAL A 384 29.06 -24.45 2.23
C VAL A 384 30.49 -24.22 2.75
N TYR A 385 30.79 -24.60 3.99
CA TYR A 385 32.17 -24.52 4.52
C TYR A 385 33.14 -25.47 3.80
N LEU A 386 32.67 -26.62 3.31
CA LEU A 386 33.48 -27.50 2.47
C LEU A 386 33.75 -26.87 1.10
N SER A 387 32.78 -26.13 0.55
CA SER A 387 32.93 -25.38 -0.68
C SER A 387 33.96 -24.25 -0.52
N LEU A 388 34.01 -23.60 0.65
CA LEU A 388 35.05 -22.62 1.00
C LEU A 388 36.45 -23.25 1.08
N ILE A 389 36.57 -24.39 1.77
CA ILE A 389 37.83 -25.13 1.84
C ILE A 389 38.31 -25.55 0.45
N ARG A 390 37.40 -26.06 -0.40
CA ARG A 390 37.70 -26.38 -1.79
C ARG A 390 38.17 -25.13 -2.56
N MET A 391 37.53 -23.99 -2.35
CA MET A 391 37.89 -22.72 -2.99
C MET A 391 39.32 -22.28 -2.64
N TYR A 392 39.78 -22.55 -1.42
CA TYR A 392 41.14 -22.27 -0.99
C TYR A 392 42.16 -23.30 -1.46
N LEU A 393 41.83 -24.59 -1.51
CA LEU A 393 42.78 -25.67 -1.83
C LEU A 393 42.89 -26.00 -3.32
N SER A 394 41.79 -25.89 -4.05
CA SER A 394 41.67 -26.26 -5.46
C SER A 394 40.78 -25.24 -6.16
N PRO A 395 41.28 -24.01 -6.37
CA PRO A 395 40.47 -22.95 -6.96
C PRO A 395 40.04 -23.34 -8.38
N PRO A 396 38.75 -23.16 -8.73
CA PRO A 396 38.28 -23.40 -10.08
C PRO A 396 38.84 -22.37 -11.06
N ASP A 397 38.78 -22.69 -12.35
CA ASP A 397 39.23 -21.79 -13.43
C ASP A 397 38.48 -20.45 -13.37
N VAL A 398 39.17 -19.36 -13.71
CA VAL A 398 38.67 -17.97 -13.67
C VAL A 398 37.42 -17.80 -14.53
N HIS A 399 37.25 -18.64 -15.56
CA HIS A 399 36.09 -18.64 -16.43
C HIS A 399 34.81 -19.25 -15.81
N CYS A 400 34.86 -19.76 -14.57
CA CYS A 400 33.71 -20.34 -13.88
C CYS A 400 32.53 -19.38 -13.67
N LEU A 401 32.80 -18.07 -13.71
CA LEU A 401 31.79 -17.02 -13.55
C LEU A 401 31.28 -16.45 -14.87
N GLY A 402 31.89 -16.75 -16.01
CA GLY A 402 31.56 -16.18 -17.32
C GLY A 402 32.67 -15.27 -17.88
N PRO A 403 32.35 -14.40 -18.86
CA PRO A 403 33.33 -13.53 -19.52
C PRO A 403 33.73 -12.35 -18.62
N ILE A 404 34.62 -12.60 -17.66
CA ILE A 404 35.22 -11.54 -16.83
C ILE A 404 36.29 -10.80 -17.66
N LYS A 405 36.16 -9.47 -17.77
CA LYS A 405 37.15 -8.61 -18.45
C LYS A 405 38.28 -8.14 -17.54
N ILE A 406 38.16 -8.36 -16.24
CA ILE A 406 39.16 -8.01 -15.23
C ILE A 406 40.39 -8.90 -15.41
N LYS A 407 41.58 -8.31 -15.43
CA LYS A 407 42.84 -9.05 -15.35
C LYS A 407 42.97 -9.63 -13.95
N LEU A 408 42.58 -10.88 -13.77
CA LEU A 408 42.74 -11.60 -12.52
C LEU A 408 44.08 -12.35 -12.54
N GLU A 409 44.81 -12.28 -11.43
CA GLU A 409 45.92 -13.18 -11.18
C GLU A 409 45.40 -14.62 -11.06
N GLU A 410 46.18 -15.59 -11.52
CA GLU A 410 45.81 -17.00 -11.37
C GLU A 410 45.59 -17.32 -9.88
N PRO A 411 44.43 -17.90 -9.52
CA PRO A 411 44.10 -18.14 -8.12
C PRO A 411 45.09 -19.15 -7.53
N LYS A 412 45.77 -18.74 -6.46
CA LYS A 412 46.75 -19.57 -5.76
C LYS A 412 46.09 -20.28 -4.59
N ALA A 413 46.49 -21.53 -4.36
CA ALA A 413 46.01 -22.27 -3.20
C ALA A 413 46.46 -21.59 -1.89
N ASN A 414 45.52 -21.39 -0.97
CA ASN A 414 45.75 -20.81 0.35
C ASN A 414 45.50 -21.87 1.43
N ILE A 415 46.54 -22.66 1.70
CA ILE A 415 46.45 -23.78 2.65
C ILE A 415 46.21 -23.27 4.08
N ASP A 416 46.84 -22.16 4.47
CA ASP A 416 46.71 -21.62 5.83
C ASP A 416 45.27 -21.18 6.13
N ALA A 417 44.60 -20.52 5.17
CA ALA A 417 43.19 -20.15 5.30
C ALA A 417 42.27 -21.39 5.37
N ALA A 418 42.55 -22.42 4.57
CA ALA A 418 41.80 -23.68 4.63
C ALA A 418 41.93 -24.37 5.99
N LEU A 419 43.14 -24.38 6.57
CA LEU A 419 43.40 -24.95 7.90
C LEU A 419 42.70 -24.13 9.00
N ALA A 420 42.71 -22.80 8.92
CA ALA A 420 41.99 -21.94 9.86
C ALA A 420 40.48 -22.24 9.88
N VAL A 421 39.85 -22.41 8.70
CA VAL A 421 38.43 -22.78 8.59
C VAL A 421 38.16 -24.15 9.22
N LEU A 422 39.05 -25.14 9.00
CA LEU A 422 38.94 -26.47 9.62
C LEU A 422 38.97 -26.36 11.15
N GLU A 423 39.92 -25.62 11.71
CA GLU A 423 40.09 -25.49 13.16
C GLU A 423 38.97 -24.71 13.86
N GLN A 424 38.36 -23.72 13.18
CA GLN A 424 37.32 -22.87 13.75
C GLN A 424 35.90 -23.42 13.54
N HIS A 425 35.67 -24.17 12.46
CA HIS A 425 34.32 -24.58 12.06
C HIS A 425 34.13 -26.11 11.98
N HIS A 426 34.95 -26.88 12.69
CA HIS A 426 34.90 -28.34 12.73
C HIS A 426 33.49 -28.92 13.01
N ALA A 427 32.73 -28.31 13.93
CA ALA A 427 31.37 -28.75 14.29
C ALA A 427 30.36 -28.67 13.14
N LYS A 428 30.63 -27.79 12.17
CA LYS A 428 29.77 -27.50 11.00
C LYS A 428 30.24 -28.21 9.73
N LEU A 429 31.26 -29.07 9.83
CA LEU A 429 31.89 -29.73 8.69
C LEU A 429 31.65 -31.23 8.72
N ASN A 430 31.59 -31.83 7.54
CA ASN A 430 31.71 -33.28 7.44
C ASN A 430 33.19 -33.65 7.43
N THR A 431 33.67 -34.24 8.53
CA THR A 431 35.08 -34.60 8.74
C THR A 431 35.64 -35.48 7.61
N THR A 432 34.88 -36.45 7.11
CA THR A 432 35.36 -37.37 6.06
C THR A 432 35.63 -36.62 4.75
N LYS A 433 34.62 -35.88 4.27
CA LYS A 433 34.76 -35.03 3.08
C LYS A 433 35.85 -33.97 3.24
N ALA A 434 36.01 -33.40 4.43
CA ALA A 434 37.02 -32.39 4.71
C ALA A 434 38.44 -32.95 4.58
N ILE A 435 38.68 -34.17 5.09
CA ILE A 435 39.99 -34.84 4.98
C ILE A 435 40.27 -35.24 3.53
N ASP A 436 39.27 -35.71 2.79
CA ASP A 436 39.41 -36.09 1.38
C ASP A 436 39.78 -34.90 0.46
N LEU A 437 39.48 -33.67 0.87
CA LEU A 437 39.84 -32.44 0.13
C LEU A 437 41.29 -32.01 0.35
N LEU A 438 41.98 -32.52 1.38
CA LEU A 438 43.33 -32.09 1.70
C LEU A 438 44.34 -32.65 0.69
N PRO A 439 45.31 -31.84 0.25
CA PRO A 439 46.42 -32.31 -0.56
C PRO A 439 47.18 -33.47 0.10
N ALA A 440 47.65 -34.45 -0.69
CA ALA A 440 48.33 -35.63 -0.17
C ALA A 440 49.66 -35.34 0.56
N ASN A 441 50.22 -34.14 0.37
CA ASN A 441 51.42 -33.65 1.04
C ASN A 441 51.13 -32.91 2.37
N THR A 442 49.87 -32.80 2.79
CA THR A 442 49.49 -32.16 4.06
C THR A 442 50.00 -32.99 5.24
N GLN A 443 50.78 -32.38 6.13
CA GLN A 443 51.33 -33.09 7.28
C GLN A 443 50.25 -33.25 8.36
N ILE A 444 50.17 -34.43 8.99
CA ILE A 444 49.20 -34.69 10.08
C ILE A 444 49.34 -33.66 11.21
N ARG A 445 50.57 -33.18 11.46
CA ARG A 445 50.85 -32.13 12.46
C ARG A 445 50.08 -30.83 12.18
N GLN A 446 49.81 -30.49 10.93
CA GLN A 446 49.09 -29.28 10.53
C GLN A 446 47.58 -29.38 10.79
N ILE A 447 47.03 -30.59 10.88
CA ILE A 447 45.61 -30.85 11.14
C ILE A 447 45.37 -31.44 12.53
N GLN A 448 46.40 -31.50 13.38
CA GLN A 448 46.32 -32.11 14.70
C GLN A 448 45.22 -31.48 15.55
N ILE A 449 45.20 -30.14 15.64
CA ILE A 449 44.22 -29.38 16.43
C ILE A 449 42.80 -29.65 15.94
N PHE A 450 42.60 -29.68 14.62
CA PHE A 450 41.32 -30.02 14.01
C PHE A 450 40.85 -31.44 14.39
N LEU A 451 41.73 -32.44 14.28
CA LEU A 451 41.40 -33.83 14.58
C LEU A 451 41.10 -34.03 16.07
N GLU A 452 41.88 -33.41 16.96
CA GLU A 452 41.66 -33.44 18.41
C GLU A 452 40.28 -32.88 18.77
N LYS A 453 39.94 -31.68 18.28
CA LYS A 453 38.63 -31.05 18.52
C LYS A 453 37.46 -31.89 18.00
N VAL A 454 37.59 -32.47 16.80
CA VAL A 454 36.55 -33.35 16.23
C VAL A 454 36.36 -34.61 17.07
N LEU A 455 37.43 -35.22 17.55
CA LEU A 455 37.36 -36.41 18.39
C LEU A 455 36.73 -36.10 19.76
N GLU A 456 37.09 -34.97 20.37
CA GLU A 456 36.50 -34.49 21.61
C GLU A 456 35.00 -34.27 21.45
N GLU A 457 34.57 -33.52 20.43
CA GLU A 457 33.16 -33.24 20.16
C GLU A 457 32.35 -34.52 19.89
N ASN A 458 32.92 -35.47 19.13
CA ASN A 458 32.29 -36.77 18.90
C ASN A 458 32.16 -37.58 20.19
N ALA A 459 33.15 -37.55 21.08
CA ALA A 459 33.11 -38.23 22.37
C ALA A 459 32.06 -37.60 23.29
N GLU A 460 31.97 -36.27 23.34
CA GLU A 460 30.96 -35.53 24.09
C GLU A 460 29.56 -35.84 23.58
N ARG A 461 29.34 -35.76 22.27
CA ARG A 461 28.05 -36.06 21.64
C ARG A 461 27.62 -37.49 21.87
N ARG A 462 28.56 -38.45 21.85
CA ARG A 462 28.30 -39.85 22.21
C ARG A 462 27.84 -39.98 23.67
N ARG A 463 28.55 -39.35 24.62
CA ARG A 463 28.19 -39.38 26.05
C ARG A 463 26.81 -38.75 26.28
N PHE A 464 26.55 -37.59 25.68
CA PHE A 464 25.25 -36.91 25.76
C PHE A 464 24.13 -37.80 25.21
N ASN A 465 24.30 -38.37 24.01
CA ASN A 465 23.30 -39.26 23.41
C ASN A 465 23.07 -40.52 24.26
N GLN A 466 24.10 -41.04 24.93
CA GLN A 466 23.96 -42.18 25.83
C GLN A 466 23.13 -41.83 27.07
N ILE A 467 23.35 -40.65 27.66
CA ILE A 467 22.54 -40.14 28.77
C ILE A 467 21.09 -39.94 28.31
N LEU A 468 20.88 -39.24 27.19
CA LEU A 468 19.55 -38.98 26.64
C LEU A 468 18.80 -40.29 26.34
N LYS A 469 19.47 -41.26 25.72
CA LYS A 469 18.91 -42.60 25.47
C LYS A 469 18.47 -43.27 26.77
N ASN A 470 19.29 -43.21 27.82
CA ASN A 470 18.97 -43.84 29.10
C ASN A 470 17.80 -43.13 29.80
N LEU A 471 17.73 -41.80 29.74
CA LEU A 471 16.60 -41.03 30.27
C LEU A 471 15.29 -41.33 29.54
N LEU A 472 15.31 -41.33 28.21
CA LEU A 472 14.16 -41.70 27.39
C LEU A 472 13.73 -43.16 27.64
N HIS A 473 14.68 -44.05 27.87
CA HIS A 473 14.39 -45.43 28.21
C HIS A 473 13.74 -45.56 29.60
N ALA A 474 14.23 -44.82 30.59
CA ALA A 474 13.62 -44.78 31.92
C ALA A 474 12.19 -44.22 31.88
N GLU A 475 11.96 -43.15 31.11
CA GLU A 475 10.63 -42.57 30.90
C GLU A 475 9.69 -43.57 30.21
N PHE A 476 10.18 -44.25 29.17
CA PHE A 476 9.44 -45.32 28.49
C PHE A 476 9.06 -46.45 29.46
N LEU A 477 9.98 -46.88 30.33
CA LEU A 477 9.70 -47.92 31.34
C LEU A 477 8.66 -47.45 32.36
N ARG A 478 8.73 -46.19 32.81
CA ARG A 478 7.74 -45.62 33.74
C ARG A 478 6.34 -45.59 33.13
N VAL A 479 6.21 -45.08 31.90
CA VAL A 479 4.92 -45.08 31.17
C VAL A 479 4.42 -46.51 30.94
N GLN A 480 5.32 -47.44 30.68
CA GLN A 480 4.97 -48.85 30.52
C GLN A 480 4.47 -49.47 31.84
N GLU A 481 5.09 -49.14 32.97
CA GLU A 481 4.65 -49.57 34.30
C GLU A 481 3.27 -49.00 34.64
N GLU A 482 3.05 -47.70 34.43
CA GLU A 482 1.74 -47.06 34.60
C GLU A 482 0.67 -47.74 33.74
N ARG A 483 0.98 -48.01 32.47
CA ARG A 483 0.08 -48.74 31.57
C ARG A 483 -0.26 -50.13 32.11
N ILE A 484 0.73 -50.88 32.60
CA ILE A 484 0.51 -52.19 33.20
C ILE A 484 -0.34 -52.07 34.47
N SER A 485 -0.06 -51.12 35.34
CA SER A 485 -0.83 -50.85 36.57
C SER A 485 -2.30 -50.60 36.26
N HIS A 486 -2.59 -49.75 35.27
CA HIS A 486 -3.96 -49.50 34.82
C HIS A 486 -4.60 -50.74 34.17
N GLN A 487 -3.85 -51.53 33.39
CA GLN A 487 -4.35 -52.77 32.77
C GLN A 487 -4.57 -53.92 33.78
N GLN A 488 -3.88 -53.90 34.92
CA GLN A 488 -4.05 -54.90 35.98
C GLN A 488 -5.35 -54.73 36.76
N VAL A 489 -5.99 -53.55 36.70
CA VAL A 489 -7.28 -53.30 37.34
C VAL A 489 -8.36 -54.14 36.67
N LYS A 490 -8.63 -55.32 37.24
CA LYS A 490 -9.70 -56.23 36.81
C LYS A 490 -10.93 -56.00 37.67
N CYS A 491 -11.99 -55.48 37.07
CA CYS A 491 -13.30 -55.44 37.72
C CYS A 491 -14.05 -56.75 37.42
N VAL A 492 -14.05 -57.70 38.37
CA VAL A 492 -14.93 -58.87 38.29
C VAL A 492 -16.35 -58.41 38.63
N ILE A 493 -17.29 -58.67 37.72
CA ILE A 493 -18.70 -58.36 37.90
C ILE A 493 -19.41 -59.65 38.26
N THR A 494 -19.87 -59.74 39.51
CA THR A 494 -20.74 -60.80 39.97
C THR A 494 -22.20 -60.37 39.82
N GLU A 495 -23.13 -61.32 39.81
CA GLU A 495 -24.58 -61.05 39.65
C GLU A 495 -25.15 -60.16 40.77
N GLU A 496 -24.46 -60.09 41.90
CA GLU A 496 -24.84 -59.29 43.07
C GLU A 496 -24.25 -57.88 43.06
N LYS A 497 -23.31 -57.57 42.15
CA LYS A 497 -22.60 -56.30 42.15
C LYS A 497 -23.50 -55.15 41.71
N ILE A 498 -23.56 -54.11 42.52
CA ILE A 498 -24.43 -52.93 42.33
C ILE A 498 -23.59 -51.76 41.79
N CYS A 499 -24.10 -51.05 40.79
CA CYS A 499 -23.46 -49.85 40.25
C CYS A 499 -23.37 -48.74 41.31
N SER A 500 -22.19 -48.15 41.49
CA SER A 500 -21.94 -47.08 42.47
C SER A 500 -22.75 -45.79 42.19
N VAL A 501 -23.06 -45.52 40.92
CA VAL A 501 -23.78 -44.32 40.45
C VAL A 501 -25.29 -44.52 40.49
N CYS A 502 -25.83 -45.52 39.79
CA CYS A 502 -27.28 -45.70 39.65
C CYS A 502 -27.91 -46.68 40.66
N LYS A 503 -27.09 -47.31 41.51
CA LYS A 503 -27.49 -48.27 42.55
C LYS A 503 -28.31 -49.48 42.06
N LYS A 504 -28.26 -49.81 40.77
CA LYS A 504 -28.87 -51.02 40.18
C LYS A 504 -27.86 -52.17 40.06
N LYS A 505 -28.35 -53.42 40.13
CA LYS A 505 -27.54 -54.62 39.89
C LYS A 505 -27.04 -54.65 38.45
N ILE A 506 -25.75 -54.93 38.27
CA ILE A 506 -25.11 -54.98 36.96
C ILE A 506 -25.48 -56.32 36.29
N GLY A 507 -25.11 -57.49 36.81
CA GLY A 507 -25.49 -58.76 36.18
C GLY A 507 -24.94 -58.98 34.76
N ASN A 508 -25.22 -60.14 34.15
CA ASN A 508 -24.54 -60.63 32.93
C ASN A 508 -24.93 -59.93 31.60
N ARG A 509 -25.78 -58.89 31.64
CA ARG A 509 -26.31 -58.22 30.42
C ARG A 509 -25.60 -56.92 30.05
N TYR A 510 -24.67 -56.43 30.85
CA TYR A 510 -23.96 -55.18 30.55
C TYR A 510 -22.49 -55.45 30.21
N VAL A 511 -22.02 -54.87 29.10
CA VAL A 511 -20.59 -54.81 28.75
C VAL A 511 -19.98 -53.71 29.59
N VAL A 512 -19.05 -54.06 30.48
CA VAL A 512 -18.25 -53.07 31.17
C VAL A 512 -16.95 -52.91 30.42
N THR A 513 -16.84 -51.80 29.69
CA THR A 513 -15.58 -51.31 29.18
C THR A 513 -14.83 -50.65 30.34
N PRO A 514 -13.61 -51.10 30.70
CA PRO A 514 -12.74 -50.26 31.51
C PRO A 514 -12.55 -48.96 30.72
N PHE A 515 -13.05 -47.85 31.23
CA PHE A 515 -13.06 -46.56 30.52
C PHE A 515 -11.64 -46.10 30.21
N GLN A 516 -11.53 -45.42 29.05
CA GLN A 516 -10.35 -44.74 28.50
C GLN A 516 -9.70 -43.76 29.48
#